data_AF-A0A2G5BB11-F1
#
_entry.id   AF-A0A2G5BB11-F1
#
_cell.length_a   1.000
_cell.length_b   1.000
_cell.length_c   1.000
_cell.angle_alpha   90.00
_cell.angle_beta   90.00
_cell.angle_gamma   90.00
#
_symmetry.space_group_name_H-M   'P 1'
#
loop_
_entity.id
_entity.type
_entity.pdbx_description
1 polymer ?
#
loop_
_entity_poly.entity_id
_entity_poly.type
_entity_poly.pdbx_seq_one_letter_code
_entity_poly.pdbx_strand_id
1 'polypeptide(L)' 'MTLELTPAAPPHIKGKRKRASPHQLKVLNDIYLKTAFPSTETRNRLARELGMTPRTVQIWFQNKRQASR' A
#
# COMPACT_ATOMS: atom_id res chain seq x y z
N MET A 1 -36.22 -6.08 -7.20
CA MET A 1 -35.19 -5.05 -7.48
C MET A 1 -33.82 -5.63 -7.16
N THR A 2 -33.10 -6.10 -8.17
CA THR A 2 -31.78 -6.72 -8.03
C THR A 2 -30.70 -5.63 -8.04
N LEU A 3 -30.20 -5.25 -6.87
CA LEU A 3 -29.05 -4.35 -6.75
C LEU A 3 -27.74 -5.16 -6.75
N GLU A 4 -27.02 -5.05 -7.87
CA GLU A 4 -25.57 -4.94 -8.02
C GLU A 4 -24.64 -5.84 -7.18
N LEU A 5 -24.22 -6.91 -7.85
CA LEU A 5 -22.83 -7.38 -7.99
C LEU A 5 -21.79 -6.67 -7.10
N THR A 6 -21.46 -7.27 -5.96
CA THR A 6 -20.19 -7.02 -5.28
C THR A 6 -19.09 -7.82 -6.01
N PRO A 7 -18.10 -7.20 -6.67
CA PRO A 7 -16.96 -7.96 -7.17
C PRO A 7 -16.13 -8.41 -5.98
N ALA A 8 -16.24 -9.70 -5.68
CA ALA A 8 -15.43 -10.44 -4.74
C ALA A 8 -13.96 -9.99 -4.80
N ALA A 9 -13.46 -9.46 -3.68
CA ALA A 9 -12.04 -9.23 -3.51
C ALA A 9 -11.31 -10.58 -3.74
N PRO A 10 -10.36 -10.66 -4.68
CA PRO A 10 -9.70 -11.92 -4.98
C PRO A 10 -8.95 -12.45 -3.74
N PRO A 11 -8.85 -13.78 -3.58
CA PRO A 11 -8.07 -14.38 -2.52
C PRO A 11 -6.63 -13.88 -2.68
N HIS A 12 -6.14 -13.17 -1.67
CA HIS A 12 -4.78 -12.66 -1.65
C HIS A 12 -3.82 -13.82 -1.45
N ILE A 13 -3.52 -14.52 -2.55
CA ILE A 13 -2.42 -15.46 -2.68
C ILE A 13 -1.19 -14.71 -2.18
N LYS A 14 -0.62 -15.19 -1.07
CA LYS A 14 0.52 -14.60 -0.39
C LYS A 14 1.75 -14.71 -1.30
N GLY A 15 1.82 -13.82 -2.28
CA GLY A 15 2.87 -13.74 -3.28
C GLY A 15 4.18 -13.38 -2.60
N LYS A 16 5.22 -14.16 -2.94
CA LYS A 16 6.63 -13.99 -2.59
C LYS A 16 6.99 -12.52 -2.33
N ARG A 17 7.67 -12.24 -1.21
CA ARG A 17 8.16 -10.91 -0.81
C ARG A 17 8.91 -10.23 -1.96
N LYS A 18 8.22 -9.52 -2.84
CA LYS A 18 8.85 -8.71 -3.89
C LYS A 18 9.21 -7.37 -3.25
N ARG A 19 10.47 -6.98 -3.42
CA ARG A 19 10.92 -5.62 -3.08
C ARG A 19 10.08 -4.62 -3.88
N ALA A 20 9.76 -3.49 -3.27
CA ALA A 20 9.08 -2.41 -3.96
C ALA A 20 9.94 -1.93 -5.15
N SER A 21 9.35 -1.83 -6.33
CA SER A 21 10.01 -1.28 -7.52
C SER A 21 10.36 0.20 -7.30
N PRO A 22 11.37 0.75 -8.01
CA PRO A 22 11.74 2.17 -7.90
C PRO A 22 10.56 3.12 -8.11
N HIS A 23 9.65 2.79 -9.04
CA HIS A 23 8.42 3.53 -9.26
C HIS A 23 7.50 3.52 -8.03
N GLN A 24 7.29 2.36 -7.41
CA GLN A 24 6.47 2.24 -6.19
C GLN A 24 7.11 3.01 -5.03
N LEU A 25 8.44 2.94 -4.90
CA LEU A 25 9.18 3.72 -3.92
C LEU A 25 9.00 5.22 -4.12
N LYS A 26 9.00 5.71 -5.37
CA LYS A 26 8.79 7.14 -5.66
C LYS A 26 7.45 7.63 -5.11
N VAL A 27 6.37 6.90 -5.39
CA VAL A 27 5.03 7.24 -4.89
C VAL A 27 4.95 7.16 -3.36
N LEU A 28 5.51 6.10 -2.76
CA LEU A 28 5.54 5.95 -1.31
C LEU A 28 6.32 7.08 -0.62
N ASN A 29 7.45 7.51 -1.20
CA ASN A 29 8.22 8.65 -0.70
C ASN A 29 7.46 9.98 -0.89
N ASP A 30 6.79 10.20 -2.01
CA ASP A 30 5.97 11.41 -2.22
C ASP A 30 4.89 11.56 -1.13
N ILE A 31 4.19 10.48 -0.81
CA ILE A 31 3.22 10.48 0.27
C ILE A 31 3.90 10.64 1.63
N TYR A 32 5.06 10.01 1.86
CA TYR A 32 5.80 10.18 3.11
C TYR A 32 6.20 11.64 3.37
N LEU A 33 6.59 12.36 2.32
CA LEU A 33 6.91 13.79 2.39
C LEU A 33 5.69 14.64 2.77
N LYS A 34 4.48 14.21 2.38
CA LYS A 34 3.21 14.87 2.75
C LYS A 34 2.72 14.45 4.13
N THR A 35 2.83 13.16 4.45
CA THR A 35 2.40 12.56 5.71
C THR A 35 3.24 11.34 6.07
N ALA A 36 3.98 11.43 7.19
CA ALA A 36 4.73 10.31 7.76
C ALA A 36 3.83 9.23 8.39
N PHE A 37 2.53 9.53 8.56
CA PHE A 37 1.52 8.67 9.17
C PHE A 37 0.30 8.53 8.26
N PRO A 38 0.39 7.73 7.18
CA PRO A 38 -0.73 7.53 6.27
C PRO A 38 -1.88 6.79 6.98
N SER A 39 -3.08 7.34 6.86
CA SER A 39 -4.31 6.72 7.33
C SER A 39 -4.59 5.38 6.64
N THR A 40 -5.48 4.57 7.21
CA THR A 40 -5.88 3.28 6.64
C THR A 40 -6.39 3.42 5.19
N GLU A 41 -7.16 4.47 4.92
CA GLU A 41 -7.65 4.77 3.58
C GLU A 41 -6.51 5.07 2.59
N THR A 42 -5.57 5.93 2.97
CA THR A 42 -4.38 6.24 2.16
C THR A 42 -3.56 4.99 1.86
N ARG A 43 -3.39 4.11 2.85
CA ARG A 43 -2.68 2.83 2.65
C ARG A 43 -3.40 1.91 1.69
N ASN A 44 -4.73 1.81 1.79
CA ASN A 44 -5.54 1.01 0.86
C ASN A 44 -5.51 1.58 -0.56
N ARG A 45 -5.57 2.91 -0.70
CA ARG A 45 -5.42 3.60 -1.99
C ARG A 45 -4.06 3.28 -2.62
N LEU A 46 -2.97 3.44 -1.87
CA LEU A 46 -1.62 3.13 -2.33
C LEU A 46 -1.44 1.64 -2.65
N ALA A 47 -2.00 0.76 -1.83
CA ALA A 47 -1.99 -0.67 -2.08
C ALA A 47 -2.63 -1.00 -3.45
N ARG A 48 -3.79 -0.42 -3.75
CA ARG A 48 -4.48 -0.60 -5.04
C ARG A 48 -3.69 0.01 -6.20
N GLU A 49 -3.21 1.25 -6.04
CA GLU A 49 -2.47 1.98 -7.08
C GLU A 49 -1.14 1.32 -7.42
N LEU A 50 -0.44 0.80 -6.41
CA LEU A 50 0.87 0.17 -6.57
C LEU A 50 0.80 -1.35 -6.76
N GLY A 51 -0.39 -1.96 -6.71
CA GLY A 51 -0.55 -3.42 -6.72
C GLY A 51 0.13 -4.11 -5.52
N MET A 52 0.22 -3.41 -4.39
CA MET A 52 0.80 -3.90 -3.14
C MET A 52 -0.30 -4.26 -2.14
N THR A 53 0.05 -4.95 -1.07
CA THR A 53 -0.88 -5.12 0.07
C THR A 53 -0.79 -3.93 1.02
N PRO A 54 -1.89 -3.55 1.70
CA PRO A 54 -1.87 -2.46 2.68
C PRO A 54 -0.90 -2.72 3.83
N ARG A 55 -0.62 -4.00 4.13
CA ARG A 55 0.42 -4.43 5.07
C ARG A 55 1.83 -4.09 4.57
N THR A 56 2.12 -4.32 3.28
CA THR A 56 3.42 -3.98 2.69
C THR A 56 3.67 -2.48 2.72
N VAL A 57 2.64 -1.69 2.38
CA VAL A 57 2.67 -0.22 2.51
C VAL A 57 2.96 0.15 3.97
N GLN A 58 2.22 -0.39 4.93
CA GLN A 58 2.44 -0.11 6.36
C GLN A 58 3.88 -0.41 6.83
N ILE A 59 4.42 -1.59 6.48
CA ILE A 59 5.79 -1.98 6.83
C ILE A 59 6.79 -1.03 6.18
N TRP A 60 6.56 -0.62 4.92
CA TRP A 60 7.42 0.35 4.25
C TRP A 60 7.47 1.68 5.01
N PHE A 61 6.33 2.22 5.42
CA PHE A 61 6.28 3.46 6.21
C PHE A 61 6.95 3.29 7.58
N GLN A 62 6.78 2.14 8.24
CA GLN A 62 7.48 1.84 9.50
C GLN A 62 9.00 1.81 9.29
N ASN A 63 9.50 1.02 8.32
CA ASN A 63 10.93 0.93 8.01
C ASN A 63 11.52 2.27 7.56
N LYS A 64 10.78 3.05 6.77
CA LYS A 64 11.20 4.39 6.33
C LYS A 64 11.43 5.32 7.51
N ARG A 65 10.54 5.30 8.51
CA ARG A 65 10.72 6.08 9.76
C ARG A 65 11.89 5.57 10.59
N GLN A 66 12.04 4.25 10.73
CA GLN A 66 13.19 3.68 11.45
C GLN A 66 14.53 4.03 10.79
N ALA A 67 14.58 4.09 9.46
CA ALA A 67 15.77 4.52 8.72
C ALA A 67 15.99 6.04 8.73
N SER A 68 14.98 6.83 9.10
CA SER A 68 15.08 8.29 9.24
C SER A 68 15.28 8.74 10.70
N ARG A 69 15.41 7.77 11.62
CA ARG A 69 15.75 7.99 13.03
C ARG A 69 17.25 7.76 13.20
#